data_AF-W9NKR6-F1
#
_entry.id   AF-W9NKR6-F1
#
_cell.length_a   1.000
_cell.length_b   1.000
_cell.length_c   1.000
_cell.angle_alpha   90.00
_cell.angle_beta   90.00
_cell.angle_gamma   90.00
#
_symmetry.space_group_name_H-M   'P 1'
#
loop_
_entity.id
_entity.type
_entity.pdbx_description
1 polymer ?
#
loop_
_entity_poly.entity_id
_entity_poly.type
_entity_poly.pdbx_seq_one_letter_code
_entity_poly.pdbx_strand_id
1 'polypeptide(L)'
;MTASMEDSRTEPWLPWAGLLLEAGTQRLLISSVYVLIFVYHTRRTLPVYRASWHQERIFTLTLHILSGVIELARYYLRAIEGTVLPDIMDTILCFIHSLTTLRLARPLLRGNETTRAAYQAPAIIRPILAVMAIVRKDSSLHGAVVKLLHAFLYTRLLIFASKRIRLTKVQSQSTIYAQSVFLGAVLAIESSALPGAVAVYIGAVGLVMVMNRSVSNHLSRSREAVKSYSRLYQLLVESCLWIGLTELSSIKAHEPLALASCANDEYTDDKTAGGDKKDPQSRRSLKQD
;
A
#
# COMPACT_ATOMS: atom_id res chain seq x y z
N MET A 1 -46.16 4.93 27.63
CA MET A 1 -45.92 4.08 26.44
C MET A 1 -45.91 5.00 25.23
N THR A 2 -44.73 5.37 24.77
CA THR A 2 -44.53 6.20 23.57
C THR A 2 -43.47 5.49 22.73
N ALA A 3 -43.86 5.18 21.50
CA ALA A 3 -43.17 4.27 20.59
C ALA A 3 -41.77 4.78 20.22
N SER A 4 -40.84 3.82 20.22
CA SER A 4 -39.47 3.97 19.73
C SER A 4 -39.48 4.23 18.23
N MET A 5 -38.87 5.34 17.82
CA MET A 5 -38.65 5.70 16.43
C MET A 5 -37.41 4.94 15.95
N GLU A 6 -37.62 3.81 15.27
CA GLU A 6 -36.56 3.09 14.55
C GLU A 6 -36.03 3.98 13.42
N ASP A 7 -34.81 4.50 13.60
CA ASP A 7 -34.03 5.18 12.57
C ASP A 7 -33.51 4.12 11.58
N SER A 8 -34.37 3.74 10.63
CA SER A 8 -34.03 2.89 9.50
C SER A 8 -33.28 3.72 8.44
N ARG A 9 -32.05 4.12 8.73
CA ARG A 9 -31.11 4.61 7.71
C ARG A 9 -30.52 3.41 6.96
N THR A 10 -31.28 2.91 6.00
CA THR A 10 -30.79 2.06 4.92
C THR A 10 -30.01 2.93 3.93
N GLU A 11 -28.69 2.91 4.04
CA GLU A 11 -27.78 3.53 3.06
C GLU A 11 -27.70 2.68 1.78
N PRO A 12 -28.08 3.18 0.59
CA PRO A 12 -27.93 2.46 -0.67
C PRO A 12 -26.84 3.15 -1.51
N TRP A 13 -25.58 2.78 -1.33
CA TRP A 13 -24.49 3.31 -2.15
C TRP A 13 -23.60 2.19 -2.70
N LEU A 14 -24.16 1.40 -3.62
CA LEU A 14 -23.46 0.66 -4.67
C LEU A 14 -24.48 0.27 -5.76
N PRO A 15 -24.21 0.50 -7.07
CA PRO A 15 -25.14 0.17 -8.18
C PRO A 15 -25.46 -1.33 -8.34
N TRP A 16 -24.88 -2.19 -7.49
CA TRP A 16 -25.05 -3.65 -7.50
C TRP A 16 -26.12 -4.13 -6.51
N ALA A 17 -26.86 -3.22 -5.86
CA ALA A 17 -27.93 -3.55 -4.91
C ALA A 17 -29.09 -4.39 -5.51
N GLY A 18 -29.12 -4.58 -6.83
CA GLY A 18 -30.05 -5.48 -7.52
C GLY A 18 -29.69 -6.98 -7.45
N LEU A 19 -28.49 -7.35 -7.02
CA LEU A 19 -28.18 -8.71 -6.59
C LEU A 19 -28.17 -8.73 -5.06
N LEU A 20 -29.32 -9.03 -4.46
CA LEU A 20 -29.43 -9.39 -3.04
C LEU A 20 -28.71 -10.72 -2.79
N LEU A 21 -27.39 -10.73 -2.92
CA LEU A 21 -26.56 -11.74 -2.29
C LEU A 21 -26.70 -11.53 -0.79
N GLU A 22 -27.07 -12.57 -0.05
CA GLU A 22 -27.06 -12.53 1.40
C GLU A 22 -25.70 -11.99 1.88
N ALA A 23 -25.70 -11.21 2.96
CA ALA A 23 -24.48 -10.62 3.50
C ALA A 23 -23.39 -11.68 3.78
N GLY A 24 -23.78 -12.94 4.02
CA GLY A 24 -22.88 -14.09 4.08
C GLY A 24 -22.21 -14.44 2.75
N THR A 25 -22.98 -14.49 1.65
CA THR A 25 -22.46 -14.79 0.31
C THR A 25 -21.49 -13.72 -0.18
N GLN A 26 -21.76 -12.43 0.10
CA GLN A 26 -20.85 -11.34 -0.23
C GLN A 26 -19.51 -11.48 0.51
N ARG A 27 -19.54 -11.81 1.81
CA ARG A 27 -18.32 -12.06 2.61
C ARG A 27 -17.54 -13.28 2.10
N LEU A 28 -18.23 -14.35 1.72
CA LEU A 28 -17.61 -15.55 1.16
C LEU A 28 -16.95 -15.30 -0.20
N LEU A 29 -17.59 -14.51 -1.07
CA LEU A 29 -17.01 -14.09 -2.34
C LEU A 29 -15.77 -13.22 -2.13
N ILE A 30 -15.83 -12.23 -1.25
CA ILE A 30 -14.68 -11.39 -0.94
C ILE A 30 -13.54 -12.25 -0.39
N SER A 31 -13.84 -13.17 0.54
CA SER A 31 -12.86 -14.09 1.11
C SER A 31 -12.24 -15.02 0.06
N SER A 32 -13.04 -15.59 -0.84
CA SER A 32 -12.55 -16.49 -1.89
C SER A 32 -11.65 -15.77 -2.90
N VAL A 33 -12.02 -14.54 -3.29
CA VAL A 33 -11.19 -13.70 -4.17
C VAL A 33 -9.87 -13.32 -3.47
N TYR A 34 -9.92 -13.01 -2.17
CA TYR A 34 -8.73 -12.79 -1.34
C TYR A 34 -7.80 -14.00 -1.34
N VAL A 35 -8.34 -15.19 -1.05
CA VAL A 35 -7.57 -16.43 -1.02
C VAL A 35 -6.98 -16.72 -2.40
N LEU A 36 -7.75 -16.55 -3.47
CA LEU A 36 -7.31 -16.83 -4.83
C LEU A 36 -6.17 -15.90 -5.26
N ILE A 37 -6.31 -14.59 -5.02
CA ILE A 37 -5.25 -13.60 -5.30
C ILE A 37 -4.03 -13.85 -4.44
N PHE A 38 -4.23 -14.09 -3.14
CA PHE A 38 -3.15 -14.34 -2.21
C PHE A 38 -2.37 -15.59 -2.61
N VAL A 39 -3.04 -16.73 -2.84
CA VAL A 39 -2.40 -17.98 -3.23
C VAL A 39 -1.71 -17.85 -4.58
N TYR A 40 -2.36 -17.26 -5.58
CA TYR A 40 -1.77 -17.06 -6.91
C TYR A 40 -0.51 -16.19 -6.85
N HIS A 41 -0.58 -15.06 -6.14
CA HIS A 41 0.53 -14.13 -6.05
C HIS A 41 1.66 -14.67 -5.16
N THR A 42 1.33 -15.25 -4.01
CA THR A 42 2.29 -15.84 -3.08
C THR A 42 3.04 -16.99 -3.73
N ARG A 43 2.37 -17.91 -4.46
CA ARG A 43 3.03 -19.01 -5.19
C ARG A 43 3.98 -18.52 -6.29
N ARG A 44 3.58 -17.50 -7.05
CA ARG A 44 4.38 -17.00 -8.17
C ARG A 44 5.58 -16.16 -7.71
N THR A 45 5.46 -15.46 -6.58
CA THR A 45 6.43 -14.44 -6.20
C THR A 45 7.38 -14.90 -5.08
N LEU A 46 6.98 -15.86 -4.23
CA LEU A 46 7.83 -16.42 -3.17
C LEU A 46 9.18 -16.99 -3.68
N PRO A 47 9.25 -17.75 -4.79
CA PRO A 47 10.52 -18.31 -5.26
C PRO A 47 11.51 -17.21 -5.65
N VAL A 48 11.00 -16.14 -6.27
CA VAL A 48 11.79 -14.97 -6.71
C VAL A 48 12.29 -14.19 -5.49
N TYR A 49 11.46 -14.00 -4.48
CA TYR A 49 11.86 -13.29 -3.25
C TYR A 49 12.83 -14.10 -2.40
N ARG A 50 12.65 -15.42 -2.26
CA ARG A 50 13.52 -16.27 -1.44
C ARG A 50 14.96 -16.32 -1.97
N ALA A 51 15.16 -16.15 -3.27
CA ALA A 51 16.47 -16.20 -3.90
C ALA A 51 17.26 -14.88 -3.79
N SER A 52 16.60 -13.71 -3.60
CA SER A 52 17.29 -12.41 -3.60
C SER A 52 17.17 -11.59 -2.31
N TRP A 53 16.32 -11.96 -1.35
CA TRP A 53 16.04 -11.12 -0.16
C TRP A 53 16.80 -11.54 1.10
N HIS A 54 17.27 -10.50 1.81
CA HIS A 54 17.82 -10.63 3.17
C HIS A 54 16.74 -11.10 4.16
N GLN A 55 17.13 -11.94 5.12
CA GLN A 55 16.25 -12.59 6.10
C GLN A 55 15.34 -11.60 6.85
N GLU A 56 15.85 -10.39 7.15
CA GLU A 56 15.10 -9.31 7.79
C GLU A 56 13.90 -8.81 6.97
N ARG A 57 14.03 -8.74 5.63
CA ARG A 57 12.93 -8.30 4.75
C ARG A 57 11.83 -9.35 4.66
N ILE A 58 12.21 -10.63 4.65
CA ILE A 58 11.26 -11.75 4.68
C ILE A 58 10.47 -11.72 5.99
N PHE A 59 11.16 -11.50 7.12
CA PHE A 59 10.51 -11.36 8.42
C PHE A 59 9.56 -10.16 8.45
N THR A 60 9.99 -8.99 7.97
CA THR A 60 9.16 -7.78 7.89
C THR A 60 7.92 -7.99 7.02
N LEU A 61 8.08 -8.63 5.85
CA LEU A 61 6.95 -8.96 4.97
C LEU A 61 5.99 -9.96 5.63
N THR A 62 6.53 -10.94 6.35
CA THR A 62 5.72 -11.93 7.08
C THR A 62 4.88 -11.24 8.14
N LEU A 63 5.48 -10.37 8.95
CA LEU A 63 4.75 -9.58 9.95
C LEU A 63 3.70 -8.68 9.32
N HIS A 64 4.01 -8.03 8.20
CA HIS A 64 3.06 -7.20 7.45
C HIS A 64 1.83 -8.01 7.02
N ILE A 65 2.04 -9.18 6.41
CA ILE A 65 0.94 -10.03 5.95
C ILE A 65 0.15 -10.58 7.14
N LEU A 66 0.82 -11.12 8.15
CA LEU A 66 0.15 -11.71 9.31
C LEU A 66 -0.66 -10.68 10.08
N SER A 67 -0.10 -9.48 10.34
CA SER A 67 -0.83 -8.43 11.05
C SER A 67 -2.09 -8.01 10.30
N GLY A 68 -2.02 -7.80 8.98
CA GLY A 68 -3.18 -7.44 8.17
C GLY A 68 -4.23 -8.55 8.08
N VAL A 69 -3.81 -9.81 7.91
CA VAL A 69 -4.73 -10.96 7.86
C VAL A 69 -5.41 -11.19 9.22
N ILE A 70 -4.66 -11.11 10.32
CA ILE A 70 -5.22 -11.28 11.67
C ILE A 70 -6.18 -10.13 12.00
N GLU A 71 -5.83 -8.88 11.68
CA GLU A 71 -6.71 -7.72 11.88
C GLU A 71 -8.04 -7.91 11.12
N LEU A 72 -7.96 -8.29 9.84
CA LEU A 72 -9.12 -8.53 8.98
C LEU A 72 -9.98 -9.68 9.49
N ALA A 73 -9.35 -10.81 9.85
CA ALA A 73 -10.05 -11.98 10.38
C ALA A 73 -10.76 -11.67 11.69
N ARG A 74 -10.09 -11.01 12.64
CA ARG A 74 -10.67 -10.61 13.93
C ARG A 74 -11.87 -9.69 13.74
N TYR A 75 -11.79 -8.73 12.83
CA TYR A 75 -12.90 -7.84 12.53
C TYR A 75 -14.09 -8.61 11.94
N TYR A 76 -13.86 -9.37 10.86
CA TYR A 76 -14.96 -10.05 10.17
C TYR A 76 -15.60 -11.17 10.97
N LEU A 77 -14.83 -11.89 11.80
CA LEU A 77 -15.38 -12.91 12.70
C LEU A 77 -16.32 -12.28 13.74
N ARG A 78 -15.92 -11.18 14.39
CA ARG A 78 -16.79 -10.46 15.34
C ARG A 78 -17.96 -9.77 14.64
N ALA A 79 -17.79 -9.34 13.40
CA ALA A 79 -18.87 -8.73 12.60
C ALA A 79 -19.96 -9.75 12.19
N ILE A 80 -19.77 -11.05 12.43
CA ILE A 80 -20.84 -12.05 12.30
C ILE A 80 -21.81 -11.93 13.48
N GLU A 81 -21.29 -11.62 14.68
CA GLU A 81 -22.05 -11.55 15.92
C GLU A 81 -22.73 -10.18 16.13
N GLY A 82 -22.29 -9.14 15.42
CA GLY A 82 -22.95 -7.83 15.44
C GLY A 82 -22.00 -6.65 15.20
N THR A 83 -22.26 -5.54 15.86
CA THR A 83 -21.42 -4.33 15.79
C THR A 83 -20.08 -4.56 16.47
N VAL A 84 -18.99 -4.26 15.75
CA VAL A 84 -17.62 -4.50 16.25
C VAL A 84 -17.06 -3.22 16.85
N LEU A 85 -16.79 -3.24 18.15
CA LEU A 85 -16.09 -2.15 18.82
C LEU A 85 -14.56 -2.29 18.67
N PRO A 86 -13.83 -1.18 18.59
CA PRO A 86 -12.38 -1.19 18.48
C PRO A 86 -11.72 -1.78 19.73
N ASP A 87 -10.80 -2.72 19.51
CA ASP A 87 -10.02 -3.37 20.57
C ASP A 87 -8.54 -2.95 20.52
N ILE A 88 -7.87 -3.04 21.68
CA ILE A 88 -6.45 -2.71 21.83
C ILE A 88 -5.60 -3.58 20.91
N MET A 89 -5.94 -4.87 20.79
CA MET A 89 -5.23 -5.78 19.90
C MET A 89 -5.33 -5.36 18.44
N ASP A 90 -6.49 -4.87 17.99
CA ASP A 90 -6.66 -4.42 16.60
C ASP A 90 -5.81 -3.18 16.33
N THR A 91 -5.69 -2.29 17.33
CA THR A 91 -4.80 -1.14 17.22
C THR A 91 -3.34 -1.57 17.18
N ILE A 92 -2.89 -2.48 18.04
CA ILE A 92 -1.51 -3.03 17.99
C ILE A 92 -1.22 -3.64 16.60
N LEU A 93 -2.14 -4.44 16.06
CA LEU A 93 -2.02 -5.02 14.73
C LEU A 93 -1.94 -3.95 13.64
N CYS A 94 -2.77 -2.90 13.74
CA CYS A 94 -2.74 -1.75 12.83
C CYS A 94 -1.38 -1.02 12.88
N PHE A 95 -0.80 -0.83 14.06
CA PHE A 95 0.54 -0.25 14.24
C PHE A 95 1.64 -1.13 13.63
N ILE A 96 1.62 -2.44 13.90
CA ILE A 96 2.58 -3.40 13.32
C ILE A 96 2.48 -3.38 11.80
N HIS A 97 1.27 -3.46 11.26
CA HIS A 97 1.02 -3.42 9.81
C HIS A 97 1.52 -2.12 9.19
N SER A 98 1.27 -0.99 9.85
CA SER A 98 1.67 0.33 9.37
C SER A 98 3.18 0.53 9.42
N LEU A 99 3.84 0.14 10.51
CA LEU A 99 5.29 0.21 10.64
C LEU A 99 5.99 -0.68 9.60
N THR A 100 5.52 -1.91 9.44
CA THR A 100 6.07 -2.84 8.44
C THR A 100 5.80 -2.33 7.01
N THR A 101 4.66 -1.67 6.75
CA THR A 101 4.40 -0.99 5.46
C THR A 101 5.45 0.08 5.17
N LEU A 102 5.75 0.94 6.14
CA LEU A 102 6.76 2.00 5.98
C LEU A 102 8.16 1.42 5.72
N ARG A 103 8.53 0.37 6.47
CA ARG A 103 9.80 -0.35 6.27
C ARG A 103 9.90 -1.01 4.89
N LEU A 104 8.82 -1.58 4.38
CA LEU A 104 8.77 -2.19 3.04
C LEU A 104 8.73 -1.15 1.93
N ALA A 105 8.09 0.00 2.17
CA ALA A 105 7.99 1.11 1.22
C ALA A 105 9.32 1.87 1.07
N ARG A 106 10.16 1.90 2.12
CA ARG A 106 11.46 2.61 2.12
C ARG A 106 12.34 2.26 0.90
N PRO A 107 12.69 0.98 0.63
CA PRO A 107 13.51 0.61 -0.54
C PRO A 107 12.69 0.31 -1.80
N LEU A 108 11.42 0.73 -1.86
CA LEU A 108 10.53 0.34 -2.96
C LEU A 108 10.90 1.07 -4.25
N LEU A 109 11.39 0.31 -5.22
CA LEU A 109 11.71 0.76 -6.59
C LEU A 109 10.53 0.60 -7.57
N ARG A 110 9.44 -0.06 -7.16
CA ARG A 110 8.29 -0.33 -8.02
C ARG A 110 7.48 0.93 -8.28
N GLY A 111 7.03 1.09 -9.52
CA GLY A 111 6.21 2.23 -9.91
C GLY A 111 7.01 3.53 -10.03
N ASN A 112 6.30 4.67 -10.08
CA ASN A 112 6.93 6.00 -10.05
C ASN A 112 6.96 6.58 -8.62
N GLU A 113 7.45 7.81 -8.46
CA GLU A 113 7.58 8.50 -7.16
C GLU A 113 6.30 8.54 -6.33
N THR A 114 5.13 8.58 -6.99
CA THR A 114 3.82 8.62 -6.31
C THR A 114 3.49 7.31 -5.61
N THR A 115 4.03 6.19 -6.09
CA THR A 115 3.74 4.84 -5.57
C THR A 115 4.18 4.71 -4.12
N ARG A 116 5.39 5.17 -3.81
CA ARG A 116 5.91 5.09 -2.44
C ARG A 116 5.10 5.97 -1.50
N ALA A 117 4.78 7.19 -1.93
CA ALA A 117 3.95 8.09 -1.14
C ALA A 117 2.53 7.52 -0.91
N ALA A 118 1.96 6.84 -1.91
CA ALA A 118 0.67 6.15 -1.81
C ALA A 118 0.69 4.98 -0.81
N TYR A 119 1.83 4.33 -0.56
CA TYR A 119 1.98 3.35 0.53
C TYR A 119 2.20 4.01 1.89
N GLN A 120 2.97 5.09 1.93
CA GLN A 120 3.36 5.78 3.16
C GLN A 120 2.19 6.55 3.80
N ALA A 121 1.40 7.26 3.00
CA ALA A 121 0.26 8.06 3.48
C ALA A 121 -0.74 7.23 4.32
N PRO A 122 -1.30 6.10 3.84
CA PRO A 122 -2.23 5.30 4.63
C PRO A 122 -1.53 4.62 5.81
N ALA A 123 -0.24 4.28 5.71
CA ALA A 123 0.52 3.75 6.84
C ALA A 123 0.72 4.78 7.97
N ILE A 124 0.71 6.09 7.66
CA ILE A 124 0.73 7.15 8.68
C ILE A 124 -0.67 7.42 9.22
N ILE A 125 -1.68 7.47 8.34
CA ILE A 125 -3.06 7.82 8.70
C ILE A 125 -3.73 6.71 9.53
N ARG A 126 -3.57 5.44 9.16
CA ARG A 126 -4.31 4.33 9.79
C ARG A 126 -4.10 4.22 11.30
N PRO A 127 -2.87 4.29 11.85
CA PRO A 127 -2.65 4.27 13.30
C PRO A 127 -3.34 5.43 14.02
N ILE A 128 -3.35 6.63 13.43
CA ILE A 128 -4.03 7.81 14.01
C ILE A 128 -5.54 7.53 14.10
N LEU A 129 -6.14 7.04 13.02
CA LEU A 129 -7.56 6.69 12.99
C LEU A 129 -7.90 5.53 13.94
N ALA A 130 -7.02 4.53 14.08
CA ALA A 130 -7.19 3.42 15.01
C ALA A 130 -7.22 3.90 16.48
N VAL A 131 -6.30 4.79 16.85
CA VAL A 131 -6.29 5.42 18.18
C VAL A 131 -7.56 6.24 18.40
N MET A 132 -7.97 7.05 17.41
CA MET A 132 -9.21 7.81 17.48
C MET A 132 -10.44 6.92 17.66
N ALA A 133 -10.50 5.78 16.97
CA ALA A 133 -11.58 4.82 17.12
C ALA A 133 -11.64 4.25 18.54
N ILE A 134 -10.50 3.87 19.14
CA ILE A 134 -10.44 3.41 20.53
C ILE A 134 -10.91 4.48 21.50
N VAL A 135 -10.40 5.70 21.37
CA VAL A 135 -10.69 6.81 22.29
C VAL A 135 -12.16 7.19 22.24
N ARG A 136 -12.75 7.23 21.03
CA ARG A 136 -14.16 7.59 20.82
C ARG A 136 -15.13 6.44 20.95
N LYS A 137 -14.63 5.20 21.08
CA LYS A 137 -15.42 3.96 21.02
C LYS A 137 -16.31 3.90 19.77
N ASP A 138 -15.76 4.34 18.64
CA ASP A 138 -16.49 4.48 17.39
C ASP A 138 -16.34 3.23 16.52
N SER A 139 -17.43 2.45 16.41
CA SER A 139 -17.49 1.24 15.61
C SER A 139 -17.40 1.53 14.10
N SER A 140 -17.97 2.65 13.65
CA SER A 140 -17.93 3.05 12.23
C SER A 140 -16.50 3.39 11.82
N LEU A 141 -15.81 4.19 12.63
CA LEU A 141 -14.42 4.55 12.39
C LEU A 141 -13.49 3.32 12.44
N HIS A 142 -13.74 2.39 13.38
CA HIS A 142 -13.02 1.12 13.43
C HIS A 142 -13.20 0.30 12.14
N GLY A 143 -14.44 0.14 11.69
CA GLY A 143 -14.74 -0.54 10.43
C GLY A 143 -14.08 0.12 9.22
N ALA A 144 -14.04 1.45 9.18
CA ALA A 144 -13.35 2.18 8.12
C ALA A 144 -11.84 1.90 8.11
N VAL A 145 -11.18 1.92 9.27
CA VAL A 145 -9.74 1.62 9.40
C VAL A 145 -9.38 0.22 8.89
N VAL A 146 -10.24 -0.76 9.18
CA VAL A 146 -10.06 -2.14 8.72
C VAL A 146 -10.30 -2.24 7.22
N LYS A 147 -11.36 -1.62 6.69
CA LYS A 147 -11.68 -1.63 5.25
C LYS A 147 -10.57 -1.02 4.39
N LEU A 148 -9.74 -0.12 4.92
CA LEU A 148 -8.56 0.37 4.21
C LEU A 148 -7.56 -0.73 3.84
N LEU A 149 -7.55 -1.88 4.52
CA LEU A 149 -6.76 -3.06 4.11
C LEU A 149 -7.20 -3.64 2.76
N HIS A 150 -8.44 -3.37 2.32
CA HIS A 150 -8.92 -3.76 1.00
C HIS A 150 -8.19 -3.07 -0.15
N ALA A 151 -7.41 -2.02 0.13
CA ALA A 151 -6.54 -1.39 -0.88
C ALA A 151 -5.60 -2.41 -1.53
N PHE A 152 -5.09 -3.39 -0.77
CA PHE A 152 -4.28 -4.48 -1.33
C PHE A 152 -5.06 -5.29 -2.37
N LEU A 153 -6.29 -5.70 -2.05
CA LEU A 153 -7.14 -6.46 -2.94
C LEU A 153 -7.45 -5.68 -4.21
N TYR A 154 -7.93 -4.44 -4.06
CA TYR A 154 -8.30 -3.59 -5.17
C TYR A 154 -7.10 -3.31 -6.09
N THR A 155 -5.93 -3.05 -5.52
CA THR A 155 -4.69 -2.89 -6.30
C THR A 155 -4.41 -4.13 -7.16
N ARG A 156 -4.54 -5.34 -6.60
CA ARG A 156 -4.29 -6.59 -7.34
C ARG A 156 -5.32 -6.83 -8.43
N LEU A 157 -6.59 -6.56 -8.16
CA LEU A 157 -7.66 -6.64 -9.16
C LEU A 157 -7.43 -5.66 -10.30
N LEU A 158 -7.04 -4.42 -10.01
CA LEU A 158 -6.72 -3.41 -11.01
C LEU A 158 -5.52 -3.79 -11.88
N ILE A 159 -4.45 -4.32 -11.29
CA ILE A 159 -3.29 -4.83 -12.05
C ILE A 159 -3.72 -5.98 -12.95
N PHE A 160 -4.49 -6.93 -12.42
CA PHE A 160 -4.99 -8.07 -13.20
C PHE A 160 -5.88 -7.63 -14.36
N ALA A 161 -6.84 -6.74 -14.10
CA ALA A 161 -7.72 -6.17 -15.11
C ALA A 161 -6.92 -5.43 -16.19
N SER A 162 -5.94 -4.61 -15.80
CA SER A 162 -5.06 -3.87 -16.70
C SER A 162 -4.27 -4.80 -17.63
N LYS A 163 -3.76 -5.93 -17.11
CA LYS A 163 -3.11 -6.96 -17.93
C LYS A 163 -4.11 -7.64 -18.88
N ARG A 164 -5.34 -7.90 -18.44
CA ARG A 164 -6.38 -8.56 -19.24
C ARG A 164 -6.83 -7.70 -20.43
N ILE A 165 -7.00 -6.40 -20.23
CA ILE A 165 -7.37 -5.45 -21.30
C ILE A 165 -6.18 -5.00 -22.17
N ARG A 166 -5.00 -5.58 -21.96
CA ARG A 166 -3.76 -5.26 -22.69
C ARG A 166 -3.34 -3.79 -22.58
N LEU A 167 -3.64 -3.13 -21.45
CA LEU A 167 -3.21 -1.74 -21.18
C LEU A 167 -1.68 -1.62 -21.17
N THR A 168 -0.99 -2.74 -20.94
CA THR A 168 0.46 -2.90 -21.01
C THR A 168 1.05 -2.64 -22.41
N LYS A 169 0.22 -2.48 -23.44
CA LYS A 169 0.64 -2.04 -24.78
C LYS A 169 0.72 -0.52 -24.92
N VAL A 170 0.05 0.21 -24.03
CA VAL A 170 -0.08 1.68 -24.09
C VAL A 170 0.70 2.35 -22.96
N GLN A 171 0.73 1.73 -21.78
CA GLN A 171 1.41 2.26 -20.60
C GLN A 171 2.48 1.29 -20.10
N SER A 172 3.53 1.84 -19.47
CA SER A 172 4.57 1.03 -18.83
C SER A 172 3.99 0.25 -17.64
N GLN A 173 4.56 -0.93 -17.35
CA GLN A 173 4.13 -1.75 -16.20
C GLN A 173 4.29 -0.99 -14.87
N SER A 174 5.32 -0.15 -14.77
CA SER A 174 5.54 0.76 -13.64
C SER A 174 4.38 1.75 -13.47
N THR A 175 3.93 2.39 -14.55
CA THR A 175 2.79 3.32 -14.52
C THR A 175 1.49 2.62 -14.12
N ILE A 176 1.21 1.45 -14.72
CA ILE A 176 0.03 0.65 -14.38
C ILE A 176 0.05 0.26 -12.90
N TYR A 177 1.21 -0.12 -12.36
CA TYR A 177 1.36 -0.44 -10.95
C TYR A 177 1.07 0.79 -10.06
N ALA A 178 1.71 1.93 -10.35
CA ALA A 178 1.53 3.17 -9.60
C ALA A 178 0.06 3.61 -9.55
N GLN A 179 -0.61 3.64 -10.71
CA GLN A 179 -2.02 3.98 -10.81
C GLN A 179 -2.91 2.97 -10.09
N SER A 180 -2.61 1.68 -10.19
CA SER A 180 -3.38 0.63 -9.50
C SER A 180 -3.27 0.74 -7.98
N VAL A 181 -2.09 1.07 -7.45
CA VAL A 181 -1.89 1.29 -6.00
C VAL A 181 -2.69 2.51 -5.54
N PHE A 182 -2.57 3.61 -6.26
CA PHE A 182 -3.28 4.85 -5.92
C PHE A 182 -4.80 4.67 -5.98
N LEU A 183 -5.31 4.13 -7.09
CA LEU A 183 -6.74 3.90 -7.29
C LEU A 183 -7.27 2.79 -6.35
N GLY A 184 -6.46 1.77 -6.06
CA GLY A 184 -6.80 0.74 -5.10
C GLY A 184 -7.04 1.31 -3.69
N ALA A 185 -6.23 2.29 -3.28
CA ALA A 185 -6.46 3.01 -2.03
C ALA A 185 -7.73 3.87 -2.07
N VAL A 186 -7.99 4.58 -3.17
CA VAL A 186 -9.23 5.35 -3.35
C VAL A 186 -10.47 4.45 -3.23
N LEU A 187 -10.49 3.29 -3.89
CA LEU A 187 -11.60 2.33 -3.78
C LEU A 187 -11.77 1.80 -2.35
N ALA A 188 -10.68 1.61 -1.61
CA ALA A 188 -10.73 1.20 -0.21
C ALA A 188 -11.31 2.29 0.69
N ILE A 189 -11.00 3.55 0.41
CA ILE A 189 -11.54 4.69 1.15
C ILE A 189 -13.01 4.90 0.81
N GLU A 190 -13.41 4.84 -0.46
CA GLU A 190 -14.81 4.94 -0.87
C GLU A 190 -15.67 3.84 -0.23
N SER A 191 -15.18 2.59 -0.22
CA SER A 191 -15.89 1.49 0.46
C SER A 191 -15.95 1.62 1.99
N SER A 192 -15.13 2.50 2.57
CA SER A 192 -15.17 2.83 4.00
C SER A 192 -16.30 3.81 4.37
N ALA A 193 -16.92 4.47 3.39
CA ALA A 193 -18.00 5.44 3.57
C ALA A 193 -17.65 6.63 4.49
N LEU A 194 -16.36 6.98 4.59
CA LEU A 194 -15.92 8.18 5.32
C LEU A 194 -16.02 9.41 4.41
N PRO A 195 -16.93 10.37 4.70
CA PRO A 195 -17.10 11.54 3.85
C PRO A 195 -15.82 12.38 3.82
N GLY A 196 -15.40 12.80 2.62
CA GLY A 196 -14.19 13.61 2.42
C GLY A 196 -12.85 12.87 2.59
N ALA A 197 -12.85 11.58 2.94
CA ALA A 197 -11.62 10.85 3.20
C ALA A 197 -10.74 10.68 1.95
N VAL A 198 -11.33 10.65 0.75
CA VAL A 198 -10.55 10.62 -0.50
C VAL A 198 -9.73 11.91 -0.68
N ALA A 199 -10.33 13.07 -0.43
CA ALA A 199 -9.61 14.34 -0.51
C ALA A 199 -8.47 14.41 0.52
N VAL A 200 -8.72 13.93 1.75
CA VAL A 200 -7.70 13.82 2.80
C VAL A 200 -6.56 12.90 2.37
N TYR A 201 -6.86 11.75 1.76
CA TYR A 201 -5.85 10.83 1.26
C TYR A 201 -5.00 11.45 0.14
N ILE A 202 -5.63 12.10 -0.85
CA ILE A 202 -4.91 12.79 -1.94
C ILE A 202 -3.98 13.86 -1.36
N GLY A 203 -4.49 14.67 -0.43
CA GLY A 203 -3.70 15.68 0.26
C GLY A 203 -2.53 15.07 1.05
N ALA A 204 -2.75 13.95 1.73
CA ALA A 204 -1.72 13.25 2.49
C ALA A 204 -0.63 12.64 1.59
N VAL A 205 -1.00 12.07 0.43
CA VAL A 205 -0.02 11.60 -0.56
C VAL A 205 0.83 12.77 -1.05
N GLY A 206 0.21 13.90 -1.42
CA GLY A 206 0.93 15.10 -1.82
C GLY A 206 1.87 15.62 -0.73
N LEU A 207 1.40 15.68 0.52
CA LEU A 207 2.21 16.08 1.67
C LEU A 207 3.41 15.16 1.87
N VAL A 208 3.20 13.83 1.81
CA VAL A 208 4.28 12.85 1.93
C VAL A 208 5.30 13.00 0.80
N MET A 209 4.87 13.28 -0.43
CA MET A 209 5.79 13.57 -1.54
C MET A 209 6.64 14.80 -1.27
N VAL A 210 6.04 15.90 -0.79
CA VAL A 210 6.77 17.13 -0.42
C VAL A 210 7.74 16.86 0.73
N MET A 211 7.33 16.09 1.74
CA MET A 211 8.21 15.68 2.84
C MET A 211 9.40 14.85 2.34
N ASN A 212 9.15 13.84 1.50
CA ASN A 212 10.22 13.01 0.92
C ASN A 212 11.28 13.86 0.21
N ARG A 213 10.83 14.83 -0.60
CA ARG A 213 11.71 15.76 -1.32
C ARG A 213 12.44 16.72 -0.38
N SER A 214 11.76 17.25 0.62
CA SER A 214 12.33 18.17 1.61
C SER A 214 13.46 17.50 2.41
N VAL A 215 13.24 16.28 2.91
CA VAL A 215 14.26 15.54 3.66
C VAL A 215 15.45 15.20 2.77
N SER A 216 15.23 14.83 1.51
CA SER A 216 16.33 14.59 0.55
C SER A 216 17.15 15.83 0.20
N ASN A 217 16.49 16.99 0.05
CA ASN A 217 17.18 18.26 -0.13
C ASN A 217 17.99 18.65 1.12
N HIS A 218 17.50 18.30 2.31
CA HIS A 218 18.23 18.52 3.55
C HIS A 218 19.48 17.64 3.65
N LEU A 219 19.40 16.37 3.26
CA LEU A 219 20.53 15.43 3.29
C LEU A 219 21.62 15.77 2.26
N SER A 220 21.26 16.38 1.14
CA SER A 220 22.20 16.80 0.09
C SER A 220 22.91 18.11 0.42
N ARG A 221 22.36 18.96 1.30
CA ARG A 221 23.06 20.14 1.82
C ARG A 221 24.07 19.70 2.88
N SER A 222 25.35 20.03 2.65
CA SER A 222 26.53 19.64 3.42
C SER A 222 26.31 19.51 4.94
N ARG A 223 26.92 18.47 5.53
CA ARG A 223 26.96 18.12 6.96
C ARG A 223 27.27 19.30 7.89
N GLU A 224 27.89 20.36 7.36
CA GLU A 224 28.26 21.58 8.09
C GLU A 224 27.07 22.55 8.29
N ALA A 225 26.10 22.60 7.37
CA ALA A 225 24.89 23.41 7.54
C ALA A 225 23.89 22.79 8.53
N VAL A 226 23.95 21.46 8.72
CA VAL A 226 23.05 20.68 9.58
C VAL A 226 23.32 20.93 11.08
N LYS A 227 24.55 21.32 11.46
CA LYS A 227 24.90 21.65 12.85
C LYS A 227 24.21 22.91 13.38
N SER A 228 23.66 23.76 12.50
CA SER A 228 22.98 25.01 12.87
C SER A 228 21.50 24.82 13.25
N TYR A 229 20.93 23.61 13.12
CA TYR A 229 19.52 23.35 13.42
C TYR A 229 19.31 22.83 14.84
N SER A 230 18.10 23.05 15.37
CA SER A 230 17.69 22.56 16.69
C SER A 230 17.75 21.03 16.78
N ARG A 231 18.09 20.50 17.97
CA ARG A 231 18.13 19.04 18.23
C ARG A 231 16.82 18.33 17.91
N LEU A 232 15.67 19.00 18.12
CA LEU A 232 14.37 18.42 17.82
C LEU A 232 14.18 18.21 16.31
N TYR A 233 14.67 19.15 15.52
CA TYR A 233 14.63 19.05 14.06
C TYR A 233 15.53 17.91 13.54
N GLN A 234 16.71 17.73 14.14
CA GLN A 234 17.60 16.61 13.81
C GLN A 234 16.95 15.26 14.13
N LEU A 235 16.34 15.12 15.31
CA LEU A 235 15.61 13.91 15.70
C LEU A 235 14.43 13.62 14.76
N LEU A 236 13.71 14.66 14.31
CA LEU A 236 12.63 14.51 13.34
C LEU A 236 13.15 14.03 11.98
N VAL A 237 14.26 14.59 11.49
CA VAL A 237 14.89 14.17 10.23
C VAL A 237 15.40 12.73 10.33
N GLU A 238 16.05 12.36 11.43
CA GLU A 238 16.51 10.98 11.68
C GLU A 238 15.34 10.00 11.77
N SER A 239 14.25 10.39 12.43
CA SER A 239 13.03 9.58 12.51
C SER A 239 12.40 9.40 11.12
N CYS A 240 12.32 10.48 10.32
CA CYS A 240 11.85 10.42 8.93
C CYS A 240 12.72 9.50 8.07
N LEU A 241 14.04 9.59 8.21
CA LEU A 241 14.99 8.73 7.49
C LEU A 241 14.83 7.26 7.89
N TRP A 242 14.70 6.98 9.18
CA TRP A 242 14.51 5.63 9.71
C TRP A 242 13.22 5.00 9.18
N ILE A 243 12.14 5.78 9.15
CA ILE A 243 10.82 5.41 8.61
C ILE A 243 10.82 5.31 7.08
N GLY A 244 11.77 5.95 6.39
CA GLY A 244 11.90 5.93 4.93
C GLY A 244 11.20 7.07 4.20
N LEU A 245 10.87 8.16 4.89
CA LEU A 245 10.33 9.39 4.32
C LEU A 245 11.42 10.23 3.63
N THR A 246 12.08 9.64 2.63
CA THR A 246 13.16 10.27 1.85
C THR A 246 13.11 9.82 0.39
N GLU A 247 13.64 10.61 -0.53
CA GLU A 247 13.78 10.19 -1.92
C GLU A 247 14.63 8.93 -2.06
N LEU A 248 14.27 8.13 -3.08
CA LEU A 248 14.92 6.86 -3.34
C LEU A 248 16.38 7.05 -3.79
N SER A 249 16.64 8.17 -4.47
CA SER A 249 17.96 8.65 -4.87
C SER A 249 18.90 8.82 -3.67
N SER A 250 18.42 9.41 -2.58
CA SER A 250 19.17 9.60 -1.33
C SER A 250 19.42 8.28 -0.60
N ILE A 251 18.42 7.40 -0.55
CA ILE A 251 18.57 6.05 0.03
C ILE A 251 19.60 5.23 -0.78
N LYS A 252 19.56 5.35 -2.11
CA LYS A 252 20.52 4.68 -3.01
C LYS A 252 21.97 5.09 -2.76
N ALA A 253 22.19 6.34 -2.35
CA ALA A 253 23.53 6.84 -2.01
C ALA A 253 24.04 6.32 -0.65
N HIS A 254 23.16 5.88 0.27
CA HIS A 254 23.55 5.41 1.60
C HIS A 254 23.51 3.88 1.77
N GLU A 255 22.66 3.16 1.02
CA GLU A 255 22.48 1.71 1.15
C GLU A 255 22.39 1.00 -0.23
N PRO A 256 23.48 0.93 -1.01
CA PRO A 256 23.46 0.38 -2.38
C PRO A 256 23.12 -1.12 -2.43
N LEU A 257 23.47 -1.88 -1.39
CA LEU A 257 23.23 -3.34 -1.30
C LEU A 257 21.74 -3.69 -1.14
N ALA A 258 20.95 -2.84 -0.48
CA ALA A 258 19.52 -3.07 -0.27
C ALA A 258 18.71 -2.97 -1.58
N LEU A 259 19.24 -2.24 -2.57
CA LEU A 259 18.57 -1.96 -3.86
C LEU A 259 18.95 -2.94 -4.97
N ALA A 260 20.16 -3.51 -4.94
CA ALA A 260 20.60 -4.51 -5.92
C ALA A 260 19.67 -5.74 -5.97
N SER A 261 19.11 -6.11 -4.81
CA SER A 261 18.12 -7.19 -4.63
C SER A 261 16.77 -6.94 -5.35
N CYS A 262 16.43 -5.67 -5.59
CA CYS A 262 15.15 -5.23 -6.19
C CYS A 262 15.28 -4.85 -7.68
N ALA A 263 16.47 -4.85 -8.26
CA ALA A 263 16.72 -4.35 -9.62
C ALA A 263 16.16 -5.25 -10.74
N ASN A 264 15.84 -6.52 -10.45
CA ASN A 264 15.32 -7.49 -11.43
C ASN A 264 13.79 -7.65 -11.39
N ASP A 265 13.06 -6.64 -10.91
CA ASP A 265 11.61 -6.70 -10.71
C ASP A 265 10.84 -6.27 -11.98
N GLU A 266 9.75 -6.95 -12.33
CA GLU A 266 8.93 -6.67 -13.52
C GLU A 266 8.38 -5.23 -13.55
N TYR A 267 8.26 -4.59 -12.37
CA TYR A 267 7.66 -3.27 -12.23
C TYR A 267 8.68 -2.13 -12.04
N THR A 268 9.98 -2.37 -12.26
CA THR A 268 11.05 -1.36 -12.11
C THR A 268 11.58 -0.79 -13.42
N ASP A 269 11.42 -1.49 -14.54
CA ASP A 269 11.89 -1.03 -15.85
C ASP A 269 10.83 -0.15 -16.54
N ASP A 270 11.19 1.10 -16.85
CA ASP A 270 10.37 2.02 -17.67
C ASP A 270 10.57 1.75 -19.16
N LYS A 271 10.64 0.47 -19.55
CA LYS A 271 10.61 0.07 -20.95
C LYS A 271 9.24 0.44 -21.49
N THR A 272 9.19 1.55 -22.21
CA THR A 272 8.02 1.97 -23.00
C THR A 272 7.50 0.78 -23.79
N ALA A 273 6.21 0.51 -23.64
CA ALA A 273 5.49 -0.45 -24.46
C ALA A 273 5.50 0.05 -25.92
N GLY A 274 6.46 -0.44 -26.71
CA GLY A 274 6.69 0.00 -28.08
C GLY A 274 8.14 -0.12 -28.56
N GLY A 275 9.10 -0.27 -27.63
CA GLY A 275 10.52 -0.45 -27.97
C GLY A 275 10.90 -1.89 -28.27
N ASP A 276 10.18 -2.58 -29.16
CA ASP A 276 10.64 -3.85 -29.72
C ASP A 276 10.88 -3.68 -31.23
N LYS A 277 12.01 -3.08 -31.56
CA LYS A 277 12.78 -3.40 -32.76
C LYS A 277 14.19 -3.75 -32.31
N LYS A 278 14.38 -4.98 -31.85
CA LYS A 278 15.70 -5.60 -31.94
C LYS A 278 15.93 -5.96 -33.40
N ASP A 279 16.80 -5.18 -34.04
CA ASP A 279 17.32 -5.47 -35.38
C ASP A 279 17.99 -6.86 -35.40
N PRO A 280 17.64 -7.77 -36.33
CA PRO A 280 18.27 -9.08 -36.44
C PRO A 280 19.66 -9.07 -37.09
N GLN A 281 20.33 -7.92 -37.23
CA GLN A 281 21.53 -7.79 -38.07
C GLN A 281 22.88 -7.85 -37.34
N SER A 282 22.94 -7.80 -36.01
CA SER A 282 24.22 -7.80 -35.29
C SER A 282 24.83 -9.20 -34.99
N ARG A 283 24.37 -10.27 -35.67
CA ARG A 283 24.88 -11.65 -35.46
C ARG A 283 25.60 -12.26 -36.67
N ARG A 284 25.99 -11.45 -37.65
CA ARG A 284 26.83 -11.87 -38.80
C ARG A 284 28.03 -10.93 -38.97
N SER A 285 28.96 -10.98 -38.03
CA SER A 285 30.32 -10.44 -38.24
C SER A 285 31.24 -10.95 -37.13
N LEU A 286 31.45 -12.28 -37.11
CA LEU A 286 32.52 -12.95 -36.36
C LEU A 286 32.57 -14.41 -36.85
N LYS A 287 32.96 -14.55 -38.12
CA LYS A 287 33.49 -15.79 -38.73
C LYS A 287 34.10 -15.37 -40.08
N GLN A 288 35.43 -15.25 -40.06
CA GLN A 288 36.42 -14.82 -41.07
C GLN A 288 37.29 -13.80 -40.31
N ASP A 289 38.51 -14.09 -39.88
CA ASP A 289 39.55 -15.00 -40.40
C ASP A 289 40.23 -15.83 -39.31
#